data_AF-A0A838NU83-F1
#
_entry.id   AF-A0A838NU83-F1
#
_cell.length_a   1.000
_cell.length_b   1.000
_cell.length_c   1.000
_cell.angle_alpha   90.00
_cell.angle_beta   90.00
_cell.angle_gamma   90.00
#
_symmetry.space_group_name_H-M   'P 1'
#
loop_
_entity.id
_entity.type
_entity.pdbx_description
1 polymer ?
#
loop_
_entity_poly.entity_id
_entity_poly.type
_entity_poly.pdbx_seq_one_letter_code
_entity_poly.pdbx_strand_id
1 'polypeptide(L)'
;MPPFENLLFYGDNLDILRRKIAGGTVDLCYIDPPFNSKRNYNQIYNNVGGEDRAQAQAFTDTWVWDALAIQGYDEIVSNAEGRFQSQLVELIKGLHAVLREGDLLAYLVSMSLRVTEIQRVLKHTGSCFLHCDPTASHYLKLVLDSVFCSQGGDFKNEIVWCYNVGGKSKKHFARKHD
;
A
#
# COMPACT_ATOMS: atom_id res chain seq x y z
N MET A 1 26.33 23.39 -6.63
CA MET A 1 25.18 22.48 -6.86
C MET A 1 23.96 23.34 -7.08
N PRO A 2 23.12 23.08 -8.10
CA PRO A 2 21.83 23.76 -8.17
C PRO A 2 20.99 23.42 -6.92
N PRO A 3 20.14 24.32 -6.43
CA PRO A 3 19.27 24.05 -5.30
C PRO A 3 18.34 22.88 -5.62
N PHE A 4 18.07 22.03 -4.62
CA PHE A 4 17.07 20.97 -4.74
C PHE A 4 15.71 21.61 -5.05
N GLU A 5 15.14 21.26 -6.20
CA GLU A 5 13.81 21.71 -6.60
C GLU A 5 12.77 20.76 -5.98
N ASN A 6 11.89 21.30 -5.13
CA ASN A 6 10.79 20.54 -4.55
C ASN A 6 9.65 20.45 -5.56
N LEU A 7 9.22 19.22 -5.88
CA LEU A 7 8.14 18.97 -6.84
C LEU A 7 6.90 18.42 -6.13
N LEU A 8 5.73 18.93 -6.50
CA LEU A 8 4.43 18.40 -6.11
C LEU A 8 3.67 17.98 -7.36
N PHE A 9 3.27 16.70 -7.42
CA PHE A 9 2.44 16.18 -8.49
C PHE A 9 1.00 16.01 -8.01
N TYR A 10 0.04 16.28 -8.89
CA TYR A 10 -1.39 16.07 -8.64
C TYR A 10 -1.94 15.02 -9.61
N GLY A 11 -2.59 13.98 -9.08
CA GLY A 11 -3.13 12.85 -9.85
C GLY A 11 -2.97 11.51 -9.12
N ASP A 12 -3.32 10.42 -9.81
CA ASP A 12 -3.07 9.07 -9.29
C ASP A 12 -1.56 8.79 -9.22
N ASN A 13 -1.12 8.30 -8.06
CA ASN A 13 0.30 8.11 -7.79
C ASN A 13 0.93 6.98 -8.63
N LEU A 14 0.18 5.97 -9.06
CA LEU A 14 0.68 4.89 -9.91
C LEU A 14 1.00 5.45 -11.30
N ASP A 15 0.08 6.25 -11.86
CA ASP A 15 0.30 6.93 -13.14
C ASP A 15 1.47 7.94 -13.07
N ILE A 16 1.57 8.70 -11.99
CA ILE A 16 2.67 9.65 -11.78
C ILE A 16 4.00 8.91 -11.70
N LEU A 17 4.10 7.86 -10.88
CA LEU A 17 5.32 7.04 -10.75
C LEU A 17 5.74 6.52 -12.13
N ARG A 18 4.81 5.92 -12.88
CA ARG A 18 5.07 5.33 -14.21
C ARG A 18 5.55 6.35 -15.24
N ARG A 19 4.96 7.54 -15.28
CA ARG A 19 5.13 8.49 -16.40
C ARG A 19 6.07 9.65 -16.12
N LYS A 20 6.24 10.02 -14.84
CA LYS A 20 6.93 11.26 -14.45
C LYS A 20 8.21 11.03 -13.67
N ILE A 21 8.39 9.85 -13.08
CA ILE A 21 9.55 9.57 -12.23
C ILE A 21 10.43 8.50 -12.90
N ALA A 22 11.66 8.89 -13.22
CA ALA A 22 12.64 8.01 -13.83
C ALA A 22 13.07 6.89 -12.86
N GLY A 23 13.54 5.78 -13.41
CA GLY A 23 14.07 4.67 -12.61
C GLY A 23 15.38 5.07 -11.91
N GLY A 24 15.62 4.57 -10.70
CA GLY A 24 16.90 4.77 -10.01
C GLY A 24 17.23 6.21 -9.65
N THR A 25 16.24 7.09 -9.46
CA THR A 25 16.47 8.50 -9.12
C THR A 25 16.17 8.87 -7.68
N VAL A 26 15.42 8.03 -6.95
CA VAL A 26 14.95 8.31 -5.59
C VAL A 26 15.86 7.62 -4.56
N ASP A 27 16.34 8.36 -3.56
CA ASP A 27 17.12 7.81 -2.45
C ASP A 27 16.24 7.22 -1.33
N LEU A 28 15.09 7.84 -1.07
CA LEU A 28 14.22 7.48 0.05
C LEU A 28 12.75 7.65 -0.36
N CYS A 29 11.94 6.63 -0.07
CA CYS A 29 10.50 6.67 -0.20
C CYS A 29 9.84 6.43 1.16
N TYR A 30 8.82 7.23 1.49
CA TYR A 30 7.92 6.98 2.61
C TYR A 30 6.49 7.00 2.07
N ILE A 31 5.70 5.99 2.43
CA ILE A 31 4.28 5.94 2.10
C ILE A 31 3.44 5.60 3.33
N ASP A 32 2.30 6.27 3.42
CA ASP A 32 1.27 6.08 4.43
C ASP A 32 -0.08 5.81 3.72
N PRO A 33 -0.25 4.61 3.12
CA PRO A 33 -1.46 4.26 2.40
C PRO A 33 -2.66 4.14 3.35
N PRO A 34 -3.89 4.37 2.84
CA PRO A 34 -5.11 4.14 3.62
C PRO A 34 -5.14 2.74 4.23
N PHE A 35 -5.43 2.66 5.53
CA PHE A 35 -5.45 1.42 6.30
C PHE A 35 -6.66 0.56 5.95
N ASN A 36 -6.48 -0.77 5.88
CA ASN A 36 -7.57 -1.70 5.63
C ASN A 36 -8.32 -2.07 6.92
N SER A 37 -8.64 -1.06 7.74
CA SER A 37 -9.13 -1.26 9.10
C SER A 37 -10.63 -1.52 9.19
N LYS A 38 -11.40 -1.34 8.10
CA LYS A 38 -12.88 -1.41 8.02
C LYS A 38 -13.64 -0.56 9.06
N ARG A 39 -12.95 0.25 9.88
CA ARG A 39 -13.51 0.94 11.05
C ARG A 39 -14.07 2.34 10.78
N ASN A 40 -13.60 3.00 9.72
CA ASN A 40 -14.02 4.38 9.41
C ASN A 40 -15.47 4.51 8.91
N TYR A 41 -16.17 3.38 8.70
CA TYR A 41 -17.55 3.34 8.21
C TYR A 41 -18.60 3.84 9.22
N ASN A 42 -18.44 3.63 10.53
CA ASN A 42 -19.53 3.93 11.47
C ASN A 42 -19.55 5.37 12.01
N GLN A 43 -18.45 6.12 11.92
CA GLN A 43 -18.37 7.46 12.50
C GLN A 43 -18.67 8.59 11.52
N ILE A 44 -18.37 8.41 10.23
CA ILE A 44 -18.56 9.47 9.21
C ILE A 44 -20.03 9.52 8.75
N TYR A 45 -20.68 8.37 8.54
CA TYR A 45 -22.09 8.32 8.12
C TYR A 45 -23.07 8.91 9.15
N ASN A 46 -22.72 8.92 10.44
CA ASN A 46 -23.57 9.52 11.47
C ASN A 46 -23.45 11.04 11.57
N ASN A 47 -22.42 11.66 10.96
CA ASN A 47 -22.09 13.07 11.19
C ASN A 47 -22.15 13.97 9.94
N VAL A 48 -22.37 13.44 8.74
CA VAL A 48 -22.32 14.24 7.49
C VAL A 48 -23.71 14.37 6.86
N GLY A 49 -24.17 15.62 6.70
CA GLY A 49 -25.38 16.00 5.98
C GLY A 49 -25.29 15.68 4.47
N GLY A 50 -26.44 15.56 3.81
CA GLY A 50 -26.59 14.91 2.49
C GLY A 50 -25.84 15.51 1.30
N GLU A 51 -25.16 16.65 1.41
CA GLU A 51 -24.55 17.37 0.28
C GLU A 51 -23.08 17.02 -0.01
N ASP A 52 -22.32 16.46 0.93
CA ASP A 52 -20.87 16.15 0.76
C ASP A 52 -20.56 14.68 0.45
N ARG A 53 -21.52 13.94 -0.14
CA ARG A 53 -21.36 12.50 -0.40
C ARG A 53 -20.30 12.17 -1.47
N ALA A 54 -20.09 13.06 -2.45
CA ALA A 54 -19.15 12.83 -3.55
C ALA A 54 -17.69 13.07 -3.17
N GLN A 55 -17.40 14.03 -2.27
CA GLN A 55 -16.04 14.28 -1.76
C GLN A 55 -15.68 13.27 -0.65
N ALA A 56 -16.64 12.83 0.15
CA ALA A 56 -16.43 11.76 1.13
C ALA A 56 -16.03 10.42 0.47
N GLN A 57 -16.50 10.15 -0.74
CA GLN A 57 -16.20 8.95 -1.54
C GLN A 57 -14.75 8.89 -2.07
N ALA A 58 -14.03 10.02 -2.11
CA ALA A 58 -12.61 10.06 -2.47
C ALA A 58 -11.68 9.86 -1.25
N PHE A 59 -12.23 9.99 -0.03
CA PHE A 59 -11.56 9.76 1.25
C PHE A 59 -12.02 8.46 1.94
N THR A 60 -12.77 7.60 1.25
CA THR A 60 -13.20 6.31 1.80
C THR A 60 -12.07 5.29 1.75
N ASP A 61 -11.61 4.87 2.94
CA ASP A 61 -10.83 3.64 3.20
C ASP A 61 -11.63 2.38 2.84
N THR A 62 -12.11 2.25 1.60
CA THR A 62 -12.90 1.10 1.18
C THR A 62 -12.38 0.61 -0.15
N TRP A 63 -11.35 -0.21 -0.07
CA TRP A 63 -10.94 -1.06 -1.18
C TRP A 63 -12.10 -2.00 -1.49
N VAL A 64 -12.49 -2.07 -2.76
CA VAL A 64 -13.54 -2.95 -3.25
C VAL A 64 -12.96 -3.77 -4.39
N TRP A 65 -13.38 -5.02 -4.50
CA TRP A 65 -13.07 -5.82 -5.68
C TRP A 65 -13.91 -5.35 -6.87
N ASP A 66 -13.47 -4.26 -7.49
CA ASP A 66 -14.11 -3.59 -8.60
C ASP A 66 -13.32 -3.76 -9.91
N ALA A 67 -13.72 -3.04 -10.97
CA ALA A 67 -13.06 -3.11 -12.26
C ALA A 67 -11.57 -2.71 -12.20
N LEU A 68 -11.18 -1.79 -11.30
CA LEU A 68 -9.78 -1.39 -11.14
C LEU A 68 -8.97 -2.48 -10.45
N ALA A 69 -9.54 -3.12 -9.43
CA ALA A 69 -8.92 -4.26 -8.76
C ALA A 69 -8.74 -5.45 -9.72
N ILE A 70 -9.75 -5.76 -10.53
CA ILE A 70 -9.68 -6.81 -11.56
C ILE A 70 -8.60 -6.48 -12.59
N GLN A 71 -8.60 -5.26 -13.13
CA GLN A 71 -7.59 -4.83 -14.10
C GLN A 71 -6.18 -4.91 -13.52
N GLY A 72 -5.99 -4.46 -12.27
CA GLY A 72 -4.70 -4.54 -11.58
C GLY A 72 -4.24 -5.98 -11.34
N TYR A 73 -5.16 -6.87 -10.98
CA TYR A 73 -4.87 -8.30 -10.83
C TYR A 73 -4.44 -8.93 -12.15
N ASP A 74 -5.18 -8.67 -13.22
CA ASP A 74 -4.87 -9.17 -14.56
C ASP A 74 -3.52 -8.63 -15.07
N GLU A 75 -3.19 -7.37 -14.77
CA GLU A 75 -1.90 -6.76 -15.10
C GLU A 75 -0.75 -7.52 -14.40
N ILE A 76 -0.88 -7.77 -13.10
CA ILE A 76 0.13 -8.51 -12.32
C ILE A 76 0.26 -9.94 -12.83
N VAL A 77 -0.85 -10.65 -13.00
CA VAL A 77 -0.85 -12.08 -13.31
C VAL A 77 -0.40 -12.37 -14.73
N SER A 78 -0.85 -11.56 -15.70
CA SER A 78 -0.39 -11.69 -17.08
C SER A 78 1.08 -11.31 -17.22
N ASN A 79 1.53 -10.33 -16.40
CA ASN A 79 2.87 -9.75 -16.45
C ASN A 79 3.34 -9.48 -17.89
N ALA A 80 2.44 -9.01 -18.75
CA ALA A 80 2.67 -8.95 -20.19
C ALA A 80 3.87 -8.06 -20.56
N GLU A 81 4.13 -7.03 -19.75
CA GLU A 81 5.26 -6.11 -19.93
C GLU A 81 6.51 -6.52 -19.14
N GLY A 82 6.49 -7.64 -18.42
CA GLY A 82 7.62 -8.14 -17.62
C GLY A 82 8.00 -7.25 -16.43
N ARG A 83 7.08 -6.40 -15.95
CA ARG A 83 7.31 -5.45 -14.85
C ARG A 83 7.38 -6.12 -13.48
N PHE A 84 6.65 -7.22 -13.30
CA PHE A 84 6.46 -7.86 -12.01
C PHE A 84 7.41 -9.05 -11.83
N GLN A 85 7.94 -9.16 -10.63
CA GLN A 85 8.82 -10.23 -10.20
C GLN A 85 8.01 -11.52 -10.09
N SER A 86 8.58 -12.66 -10.50
CA SER A 86 7.88 -13.95 -10.51
C SER A 86 7.32 -14.31 -9.13
N GLN A 87 8.04 -13.99 -8.06
CA GLN A 87 7.58 -14.21 -6.69
C GLN A 87 6.33 -13.39 -6.35
N LEU A 88 6.24 -12.14 -6.81
CA LEU A 88 5.06 -11.30 -6.59
C LEU A 88 3.86 -11.86 -7.35
N VAL A 89 4.06 -12.28 -8.61
CA VAL A 89 3.01 -12.88 -9.45
C VAL A 89 2.41 -14.12 -8.77
N GLU A 90 3.27 -15.04 -8.31
CA GLU A 90 2.83 -16.26 -7.64
C GLU A 90 2.21 -15.98 -6.27
N LEU A 91 2.72 -14.99 -5.52
CA LEU A 91 2.12 -14.54 -4.27
C LEU A 91 0.68 -14.05 -4.50
N ILE A 92 0.46 -13.17 -5.49
CA ILE A 92 -0.87 -12.59 -5.76
C ILE A 92 -1.85 -13.65 -6.27
N LYS A 93 -1.41 -14.60 -7.10
CA LYS A 93 -2.22 -15.78 -7.47
C LYS A 93 -2.63 -16.60 -6.24
N GLY A 94 -1.68 -16.89 -5.35
CA GLY A 94 -1.94 -17.65 -4.14
C GLY A 94 -2.90 -16.92 -3.19
N LEU A 95 -2.69 -15.62 -2.99
CA LEU A 95 -3.58 -14.80 -2.16
C LEU A 95 -4.98 -14.69 -2.76
N HIS A 96 -5.12 -14.63 -4.09
CA HIS A 96 -6.43 -14.68 -4.73
C HIS A 96 -7.18 -16.00 -4.42
N ALA A 97 -6.48 -17.13 -4.47
CA ALA A 97 -7.07 -18.43 -4.14
C ALA A 97 -7.49 -18.55 -2.66
N VAL A 98 -6.73 -17.94 -1.74
CA VAL A 98 -6.95 -18.03 -0.29
C VAL A 98 -7.95 -17.00 0.23
N LEU A 99 -7.77 -15.72 -0.12
CA LEU A 99 -8.55 -14.61 0.40
C LEU A 99 -9.88 -14.43 -0.34
N ARG A 100 -9.96 -14.94 -1.58
CA ARG A 100 -11.04 -14.68 -2.53
C ARG A 100 -11.16 -13.18 -2.88
N GLU A 101 -12.04 -12.92 -3.81
CA GLU A 101 -12.37 -11.58 -4.29
C GLU A 101 -13.03 -10.77 -3.17
N GLY A 102 -12.34 -9.74 -2.69
CA GLY A 102 -12.82 -8.87 -1.61
C GLY A 102 -11.83 -7.76 -1.28
N ASP A 103 -12.22 -6.89 -0.34
CA ASP A 103 -11.53 -5.63 -0.01
C ASP A 103 -10.03 -5.80 0.25
N LEU A 104 -9.65 -6.83 1.02
CA LEU A 104 -8.26 -7.10 1.35
C LEU A 104 -7.45 -7.47 0.10
N LEU A 105 -7.99 -8.29 -0.80
CA LEU A 105 -7.28 -8.64 -2.02
C LEU A 105 -7.18 -7.43 -2.97
N ALA A 106 -8.25 -6.64 -3.09
CA ALA A 106 -8.24 -5.40 -3.86
C ALA A 106 -7.15 -4.44 -3.35
N TYR A 107 -7.03 -4.30 -2.03
CA TYR A 107 -5.96 -3.52 -1.40
C TYR A 107 -4.56 -4.06 -1.76
N LEU A 108 -4.34 -5.36 -1.62
CA LEU A 108 -3.03 -5.96 -1.89
C LEU A 108 -2.63 -5.87 -3.36
N VAL A 109 -3.58 -6.01 -4.29
CA VAL A 109 -3.35 -5.76 -5.72
C VAL A 109 -2.92 -4.31 -5.94
N SER A 110 -3.67 -3.36 -5.40
CA SER A 110 -3.39 -1.92 -5.52
C SER A 110 -2.03 -1.53 -4.96
N MET A 111 -1.66 -2.10 -3.80
CA MET A 111 -0.36 -1.88 -3.16
C MET A 111 0.76 -2.54 -3.96
N SER A 112 0.55 -3.73 -4.51
CA SER A 112 1.55 -4.43 -5.33
C SER A 112 1.95 -3.62 -6.56
N LEU A 113 0.97 -3.07 -7.30
CA LEU A 113 1.23 -2.20 -8.45
C LEU A 113 2.14 -1.01 -8.07
N ARG A 114 1.84 -0.36 -6.94
CA ARG A 114 2.55 0.83 -6.46
C ARG A 114 3.93 0.49 -5.93
N VAL A 115 4.05 -0.59 -5.15
CA VAL A 115 5.32 -1.04 -4.58
C VAL A 115 6.30 -1.45 -5.68
N THR A 116 5.85 -2.10 -6.75
CA THR A 116 6.70 -2.39 -7.92
C THR A 116 7.25 -1.11 -8.55
N GLU A 117 6.43 -0.08 -8.72
CA GLU A 117 6.89 1.19 -9.27
C GLU A 117 7.77 2.00 -8.30
N ILE A 118 7.50 1.93 -7.00
CA ILE A 118 8.37 2.49 -5.96
C ILE A 118 9.76 1.84 -6.01
N GLN A 119 9.83 0.51 -6.12
CA GLN A 119 11.10 -0.19 -6.26
C GLN A 119 11.83 0.24 -7.55
N ARG A 120 11.13 0.42 -8.67
CA ARG A 120 11.74 0.89 -9.93
C ARG A 120 12.38 2.27 -9.80
N VAL A 121 11.71 3.21 -9.12
CA VAL A 121 12.20 4.59 -9.01
C VAL A 121 13.31 4.75 -7.97
N LEU A 122 13.42 3.82 -7.02
CA LEU A 122 14.49 3.82 -6.03
C LEU A 122 15.85 3.49 -6.67
N LYS A 123 16.90 4.18 -6.21
CA LYS A 123 18.30 3.80 -6.46
C LYS A 123 18.56 2.42 -5.86
N HIS A 124 19.61 1.75 -6.35
CA HIS A 124 20.07 0.49 -5.78
C HIS A 124 20.49 0.60 -4.29
N THR A 125 20.83 1.81 -3.81
CA THR A 125 21.10 2.12 -2.40
C THR A 125 19.89 2.69 -1.66
N GLY A 126 18.76 2.84 -2.34
CA GLY A 126 17.59 3.53 -1.80
C GLY A 126 16.84 2.70 -0.78
N SER A 127 16.03 3.36 0.06
CA SER A 127 15.21 2.70 1.07
C SER A 127 13.74 3.11 0.95
N CYS A 128 12.84 2.20 1.31
CA CYS A 128 11.40 2.45 1.36
C CYS A 128 10.88 2.17 2.77
N PHE A 129 10.07 3.09 3.30
CA PHE A 129 9.31 2.94 4.53
C PHE A 129 7.83 2.89 4.18
N LEU A 130 7.15 1.85 4.65
CA LEU A 130 5.71 1.65 4.45
C LEU A 130 5.07 1.61 5.83
N HIS A 131 4.19 2.58 6.11
CA HIS A 131 3.35 2.57 7.30
C HIS A 131 2.10 1.71 7.04
N CYS A 132 1.74 0.86 7.99
CA CYS A 132 0.58 -0.02 7.84
C CYS A 132 -0.07 -0.33 9.18
N ASP A 133 -1.34 -0.73 9.14
CA ASP A 133 -2.05 -1.20 10.31
C ASP A 133 -1.91 -2.73 10.50
N PRO A 134 -2.13 -3.26 11.72
CA PRO A 134 -1.99 -4.69 12.01
C PRO A 134 -2.89 -5.64 11.19
N THR A 135 -3.93 -5.14 10.52
CA THR A 135 -4.86 -5.96 9.72
C THR A 135 -4.20 -6.44 8.43
N ALA A 136 -3.33 -5.60 7.83
CA ALA A 136 -2.70 -5.88 6.55
C ALA A 136 -1.18 -6.02 6.61
N SER A 137 -0.54 -5.71 7.74
CA SER A 137 0.92 -5.65 7.88
C SER A 137 1.63 -6.93 7.43
N HIS A 138 1.13 -8.11 7.80
CA HIS A 138 1.73 -9.39 7.41
C HIS A 138 1.60 -9.69 5.92
N TYR A 139 0.51 -9.27 5.27
CA TYR A 139 0.36 -9.41 3.82
C TYR A 139 1.26 -8.42 3.07
N LEU A 140 1.33 -7.17 3.53
CA LEU A 140 2.18 -6.14 2.95
C LEU A 140 3.66 -6.50 3.08
N LYS A 141 4.05 -7.13 4.20
CA LYS A 141 5.41 -7.66 4.36
C LYS A 141 5.76 -8.67 3.28
N LEU A 142 4.85 -9.59 2.95
CA LEU A 142 5.07 -10.56 1.87
C LEU A 142 5.13 -9.87 0.49
N VAL A 143 4.28 -8.87 0.25
CA VAL A 143 4.35 -8.07 -0.99
C VAL A 143 5.71 -7.38 -1.10
N LEU A 144 6.15 -6.69 -0.06
CA LEU A 144 7.46 -6.02 -0.01
C LEU A 144 8.61 -7.02 -0.24
N ASP A 145 8.60 -8.18 0.41
CA ASP A 145 9.62 -9.19 0.23
C ASP A 145 9.65 -9.70 -1.22
N SER A 146 8.48 -9.96 -1.80
CA SER A 146 8.38 -10.47 -3.18
C SER A 146 8.86 -9.47 -4.24
N VAL A 147 8.84 -8.17 -3.94
CA VAL A 147 9.30 -7.09 -4.85
C VAL A 147 10.76 -6.71 -4.59
N PHE A 148 11.16 -6.50 -3.34
CA PHE A 148 12.49 -5.99 -2.99
C PHE A 148 13.51 -7.11 -2.78
N CYS A 149 13.18 -8.12 -1.98
CA CYS A 149 14.12 -9.17 -1.61
C CYS A 149 14.44 -10.10 -2.79
N SER A 150 13.47 -10.31 -3.68
CA SER A 150 13.67 -11.05 -4.93
C SER A 150 14.70 -10.40 -5.88
N GLN A 151 15.04 -9.13 -5.65
CA GLN A 151 16.01 -8.36 -6.43
C GLN A 151 17.29 -8.05 -5.66
N GLY A 152 17.56 -8.77 -4.56
CA GLY A 152 18.76 -8.63 -3.74
C GLY A 152 18.68 -7.51 -2.69
N GLY A 153 17.51 -6.87 -2.53
CA GLY A 153 17.23 -6.04 -1.37
C GLY A 153 17.03 -6.89 -0.11
N ASP A 154 16.91 -6.22 1.04
CA ASP A 154 16.69 -6.88 2.32
C ASP A 154 15.74 -6.10 3.22
N PHE A 155 14.97 -6.85 4.00
CA PHE A 155 14.17 -6.26 5.07
C PHE A 155 15.08 -5.81 6.21
N LYS A 156 15.02 -4.51 6.55
CA LYS A 156 15.86 -3.94 7.60
C LYS A 156 15.25 -4.03 8.98
N ASN A 157 14.02 -3.52 9.15
CA ASN A 157 13.38 -3.44 10.46
C ASN A 157 11.87 -3.18 10.37
N GLU A 158 11.18 -3.46 11.46
CA GLU A 158 9.80 -3.02 11.73
C GLU A 158 9.84 -1.96 12.83
N ILE A 159 9.29 -0.79 12.56
CA ILE A 159 9.23 0.31 13.53
C ILE A 159 7.85 0.27 14.16
N VAL A 160 7.79 0.02 15.46
CA VAL A 160 6.55 -0.03 16.24
C VAL A 160 6.45 1.23 17.09
N TRP A 161 5.52 2.11 16.77
CA TRP A 161 5.26 3.32 17.54
C TRP A 161 4.50 2.94 18.81
N CYS A 162 5.11 3.13 19.99
CA CYS A 162 4.47 2.78 21.25
C CYS A 162 3.89 4.00 21.99
N TYR A 163 2.69 3.85 22.54
CA TYR A 163 2.02 4.88 23.34
C TYR A 163 2.00 4.52 24.82
N ASN A 164 2.34 5.49 25.68
CA ASN A 164 2.32 5.31 27.15
C ASN A 164 0.93 5.49 27.79
N VAL A 165 -0.06 5.95 27.02
CA VAL A 165 -1.42 6.26 27.50
C VAL A 165 -2.40 5.10 27.24
N GLY A 166 -3.46 5.01 28.06
CA GLY A 166 -4.54 4.03 27.89
C GLY A 166 -4.71 3.02 29.04
N GLY A 167 -5.95 2.66 29.33
CA GLY A 167 -6.36 1.77 30.42
C GLY A 167 -6.07 0.28 30.17
N LYS A 168 -6.04 -0.51 31.26
CA LYS A 168 -5.89 -1.98 31.18
C LYS A 168 -7.26 -2.61 30.94
N SER A 169 -7.50 -3.09 29.72
CA SER A 169 -8.70 -3.88 29.42
C SER A 169 -8.61 -5.26 30.09
N LYS A 170 -9.76 -5.76 30.56
CA LYS A 170 -9.89 -7.14 31.07
C LYS A 170 -10.22 -8.16 29.98
N LYS A 171 -10.62 -7.70 28.78
CA LYS A 171 -11.18 -8.56 27.72
C LYS A 171 -10.28 -8.71 26.50
N HIS A 172 -9.29 -7.85 26.34
CA HIS A 172 -8.38 -7.89 25.21
C HIS A 172 -7.02 -7.31 25.60
N PHE A 173 -5.99 -7.66 24.85
CA PHE A 173 -4.67 -7.06 25.01
C PHE A 173 -4.71 -5.55 24.75
N ALA A 174 -3.77 -4.84 25.37
CA ALA A 174 -3.64 -3.41 25.22
C ALA A 174 -3.15 -3.10 23.79
N ARG A 175 -3.94 -2.30 23.05
CA ARG A 175 -3.57 -1.78 21.74
C ARG A 175 -2.83 -0.46 21.93
N LYS A 176 -1.55 -0.56 22.26
CA LYS A 176 -0.67 0.58 22.61
C LYS A 176 0.41 0.82 21.56
N HIS A 177 0.17 0.33 20.35
CA HIS A 177 1.07 0.54 19.25
C HIS A 177 0.38 0.49 17.91
N ASP A 178 1.13 0.97 16.94
CA ASP A 178 0.94 1.01 15.50
C ASP A 178 2.30 0.77 14.84
#